data_AF-A0A0D3J9X7-F1
#
_entry.id   AF-A0A0D3J9X7-F1
#
_cell.length_a   1.000
_cell.length_b   1.000
_cell.length_c   1.000
_cell.angle_alpha   90.00
_cell.angle_beta   90.00
_cell.angle_gamma   90.00
#
_symmetry.space_group_name_H-M   'P 1'
#
loop_
_entity.id
_entity.type
_entity.pdbx_description
1 polymer ?
#
loop_
_entity_poly.entity_id
_entity_poly.type
_entity_poly.pdbx_seq_one_letter_code
_entity_poly.pdbx_strand_id
1 'polypeptide(L)' 'MAPFEAVNDFTGMRVISDWELGGSAVAHRGFVRLTAEKQSQKGWIANRNSFEGGEWSLAMELRATGESQ' A
#
# COMPACT_ATOMS: atom_id res chain seq x y z
N MET A 1 15.12 -8.51 5.64
CA MET A 1 14.80 -7.10 5.34
C MET A 1 13.35 -6.88 5.69
N ALA A 2 12.99 -5.85 6.46
CA ALA A 2 11.60 -5.62 6.81
C ALA A 2 10.81 -5.18 5.56
N PRO A 3 9.51 -5.52 5.43
CA PRO A 3 8.73 -5.34 4.19
C PRO A 3 8.53 -3.88 3.73
N PHE A 4 9.09 -2.89 4.44
CA PHE A 4 8.97 -1.45 4.16
C PHE A 4 10.34 -0.73 4.03
N GLU A 5 11.43 -1.49 3.97
CA GLU A 5 12.80 -0.94 3.90
C GLU A 5 13.32 -0.82 2.46
N ALA A 6 12.71 -1.53 1.52
CA ALA A 6 13.12 -1.50 0.12
C ALA A 6 12.75 -0.16 -0.53
N VAL A 7 13.68 0.41 -1.28
CA VAL A 7 13.48 1.59 -2.12
C VAL A 7 13.83 1.19 -3.55
N ASN A 8 12.99 1.61 -4.50
CA ASN A 8 13.27 1.45 -5.91
C ASN A 8 14.30 2.51 -6.35
N ASP A 9 15.43 2.07 -6.88
CA ASP A 9 16.55 2.95 -7.25
C ASP A 9 16.22 3.95 -8.38
N PHE A 10 15.22 3.64 -9.21
CA PHE A 10 14.83 4.48 -10.35
C PHE A 10 13.76 5.52 -9.98
N THR A 11 12.83 5.17 -9.10
CA THR A 11 11.73 6.07 -8.70
C THR A 11 11.98 6.75 -7.36
N GLY A 12 12.94 6.27 -6.57
CA GLY A 12 13.17 6.70 -5.19
C GLY A 12 12.03 6.34 -4.23
N MET A 13 11.02 5.60 -4.71
CA MET A 13 9.83 5.25 -3.95
C MET A 13 10.04 3.95 -3.18
N ARG A 14 9.41 3.84 -2.01
CA ARG A 14 9.40 2.58 -1.27
C ARG A 14 8.60 1.53 -2.02
N VAL A 15 9.08 0.29 -1.95
CA VAL A 15 8.41 -0.89 -2.50
C VAL A 15 8.13 -1.89 -1.39
N ILE A 16 7.07 -2.66 -1.57
CA ILE A 16 6.69 -3.75 -0.68
C ILE A 16 6.83 -5.04 -1.49
N SER A 17 7.65 -5.97 -1.03
CA SER A 17 7.87 -7.25 -1.70
C SER A 17 6.53 -7.95 -1.98
N ASP A 18 6.35 -8.44 -3.20
CA ASP A 18 5.13 -9.13 -3.67
C ASP A 18 3.84 -8.30 -3.69
N TRP A 19 3.91 -7.00 -3.42
CA TRP A 19 2.76 -6.11 -3.55
C TRP A 19 3.02 -5.03 -4.59
N GLU A 20 1.99 -4.75 -5.37
CA GLU A 20 1.95 -3.66 -6.32
C GLU A 20 1.04 -2.56 -5.80
N LEU A 21 1.45 -1.31 -6.01
CA LEU A 21 0.70 -0.12 -5.63
C LEU A 21 0.40 0.70 -6.87
N GLY A 22 -0.77 1.33 -6.90
CA GLY A 22 -1.12 2.24 -7.99
C GLY A 22 -2.17 3.27 -7.63
N GLY A 23 -2.51 4.11 -8.62
CA GLY A 23 -3.35 5.29 -8.41
C GLY A 23 -2.63 6.30 -7.52
N SER A 24 -3.28 6.74 -6.44
CA SER A 24 -2.69 7.64 -5.44
C SER A 24 -1.92 6.94 -4.32
N ALA A 25 -1.79 5.61 -4.34
CA ALA A 25 -1.19 4.88 -3.24
C ALA A 25 0.33 5.12 -3.12
N VAL A 26 0.80 5.37 -1.91
CA VAL A 26 2.22 5.61 -1.59
C VAL A 26 2.63 4.77 -0.39
N ALA A 27 3.74 4.04 -0.53
CA ALA A 27 4.36 3.31 0.57
C ALA A 27 5.22 4.24 1.45
N HIS A 28 4.96 4.22 2.75
CA HIS A 28 5.75 4.90 3.77
C HIS A 28 6.44 3.86 4.68
N ARG A 29 7.26 4.34 5.61
CA ARG A 29 7.86 3.46 6.62
C ARG A 29 6.78 2.96 7.58
N GLY A 30 6.39 1.70 7.44
CA GLY A 30 5.46 1.01 8.34
C GLY A 30 3.97 1.13 8.00
N PHE A 31 3.59 1.87 6.96
CA PHE A 31 2.20 1.94 6.49
C PHE A 31 2.13 2.29 5.01
N VAL A 32 0.98 1.99 4.39
CA VAL A 32 0.64 2.42 3.03
C VAL A 32 -0.46 3.46 3.12
N ARG A 33 -0.26 4.60 2.47
CA ARG A 33 -1.30 5.63 2.32
C ARG A 33 -1.99 5.41 0.99
N LEU A 34 -3.26 5.00 1.00
CA LEU A 34 -4.03 4.78 -0.23
C LEU A 34 -4.50 6.09 -0.86
N THR A 35 -4.93 7.06 -0.05
CA THR A 35 -5.38 8.38 -0.50
C THR A 35 -4.70 9.46 0.32
N ALA A 36 -4.23 10.53 -0.31
CA ALA A 36 -3.81 11.73 0.39
C ALA A 36 -5.01 12.63 0.72
N GLU A 37 -4.76 13.82 1.26
CA GLU A 37 -5.80 14.71 1.81
C GLU A 37 -6.66 15.42 0.75
N LYS A 38 -6.34 15.28 -0.54
CA LYS A 38 -7.16 15.91 -1.59
C LYS A 38 -8.37 15.04 -1.90
N GLN A 39 -9.49 15.71 -2.20
CA GLN A 39 -10.71 15.07 -2.64
C GLN A 39 -10.49 14.28 -3.94
N SER A 40 -11.32 13.26 -4.16
CA SER A 40 -11.39 12.48 -5.40
C SER A 40 -10.15 11.63 -5.72
N GLN A 41 -9.34 11.28 -4.72
CA GLN A 41 -8.23 10.34 -4.90
C GLN A 41 -8.69 8.88 -4.82
N LYS A 42 -8.03 8.02 -5.60
CA LYS A 42 -8.21 6.57 -5.59
C LYS A 42 -6.84 5.91 -5.68
N GLY A 43 -6.47 5.19 -4.64
CA GLY A 43 -5.25 4.37 -4.63
C GLY A 43 -5.59 2.93 -4.28
N TRP A 44 -4.77 2.01 -4.75
CA TRP A 44 -4.95 0.59 -4.55
C TRP A 44 -3.62 -0.08 -4.23
N ILE A 45 -3.73 -1.24 -3.60
CA ILE A 45 -2.63 -2.17 -3.37
C ILE A 45 -3.12 -3.58 -3.73
N ALA A 46 -2.31 -4.36 -4.44
CA ALA A 46 -2.65 -5.71 -4.86
C ALA A 46 -1.45 -6.64 -4.66
N ASN A 47 -1.69 -7.87 -4.21
CA ASN A 47 -0.64 -8.88 -4.18
C ASN A 47 -0.37 -9.37 -5.61
N ARG A 48 0.90 -9.52 -5.99
CA ARG A 48 1.32 -10.01 -7.30
C ARG A 48 1.12 -11.50 -7.46
N ASN A 49 1.07 -12.22 -6.34
CA ASN A 49 0.91 -13.66 -6.31
C ASN A 49 -0.57 -13.98 -6.05
N SER A 50 -1.10 -14.92 -6.83
CA SER A 50 -2.41 -15.52 -6.55
C SER A 50 -2.31 -16.40 -5.31
N PHE A 51 -3.30 -16.33 -4.44
CA PHE A 51 -3.45 -17.27 -3.33
C PHE A 51 -4.13 -18.54 -3.87
N GLU A 52 -3.35 -19.56 -4.22
CA GLU A 52 -3.85 -20.80 -4.84
C GLU A 52 -4.26 -21.90 -3.81
N GLY A 53 -4.23 -21.58 -2.52
CA GLY A 53 -4.66 -22.48 -1.44
C GLY A 53 -6.16 -22.42 -1.16
N GLY A 54 -6.75 -23.56 -0.78
CA GLY A 54 -8.19 -23.65 -0.47
C GLY A 54 -8.63 -22.89 0.79
N GLU A 55 -7.70 -22.58 1.69
CA GLU A 55 -7.94 -21.78 2.89
C GLU A 55 -6.86 -20.70 3.04
N TRP A 56 -7.28 -19.46 3.29
CA TRP A 56 -6.38 -18.34 3.56
C TRP A 56 -7.05 -17.35 4.53
N SER A 57 -6.21 -16.60 5.24
CA SER A 57 -6.64 -15.54 6.15
C SER A 57 -5.75 -14.31 5.97
N LEU A 58 -6.35 -13.13 5.97
CA LEU A 58 -5.64 -11.86 5.90
C LEU A 58 -6.07 -10.96 7.06
N ALA A 59 -5.09 -10.43 7.79
CA ALA A 59 -5.30 -9.42 8.81
C ALA A 59 -4.81 -8.05 8.29
N MET A 60 -5.68 -7.04 8.37
CA MET A 60 -5.37 -5.67 7.93
C MET A 60 -5.77 -4.68 9.02
N GLU A 61 -4.86 -3.76 9.33
CA GLU A 61 -5.16 -2.59 10.15
C GLU A 61 -5.38 -1.38 9.24
N LEU A 62 -6.54 -0.75 9.38
CA LEU A 62 -6.97 0.38 8.55
C LEU A 62 -7.21 1.59 9.43
N ARG A 63 -6.66 2.73 9.01
CA ARG A 63 -6.91 4.04 9.62
C ARG A 63 -7.43 5.01 8.58
N ALA A 64 -8.58 5.61 8.84
CA ALA A 64 -9.13 6.70 8.05
C ALA A 64 -9.18 7.97 8.92
N THR A 65 -8.78 9.09 8.34
CA THR A 65 -8.80 10.41 8.97
C THR A 65 -9.23 11.45 7.94
N GLY A 66 -10.01 12.43 8.36
CA GLY A 66 -10.40 13.56 7.52
C GLY A 66 -10.84 14.73 8.38
N GLU A 67 -10.54 15.94 7.91
CA GLU A 67 -11.06 17.19 8.47
C GLU A 67 -12.04 17.78 7.46
N SER A 68 -13.23 18.16 7.93
CA SER A 68 -14.16 18.97 7.15
C SER A 68 -13.88 20.43 7.48
N GLN A 69 -13.52 21.22 6.46
CA GLN A 69 -13.63 22.67 6.53
C GLN A 69 -14.97 23.13 5.97
#